data_AF-A0A7C4TDN7-F1
#
_entry.id   AF-A0A7C4TDN7-F1
#
_cell.length_a   1.000
_cell.length_b   1.000
_cell.length_c   1.000
_cell.angle_alpha   90.00
_cell.angle_beta   90.00
_cell.angle_gamma   90.00
#
_symmetry.space_group_name_H-M   'P 1'
#
loop_
_entity.id
_entity.type
_entity.pdbx_description
1 polymer ?
#
loop_
_entity_poly.entity_id
_entity_poly.type
_entity_poly.pdbx_seq_one_letter_code
_entity_poly.pdbx_strand_id
1 'polypeptide(L)'
;MPMRTTAASPWPIGDRHADQRPSARRWGGRIVVVAVLAAALVAALAAPAAAHAELIRSDPAPGAVLQRSPAEIVLTFTESVEAQGGAIRVFDTDGERVDQGGADASGSTVRMPLPDLGDGSYVVTWRVTSADAHPISGAFTFQVGQGAGAGATSREVQGLADELLAEQGGDRVVGAVYGVARFLVFAGLALLIGAVFFSLVIWPPARATAGARRVALTGWIATFVGTAVGLLAYGPYAEGLGLGDVLSTTLLGNTLDVRFGQVWLARLLLLLVAAPLCWMLFARTDDGAPRPLPAWWLPPAAVIAVALAGTPALAGHAVSGDWVTAAVIADVIHVLAMSLWLGGLTVLAVVGLSRRAPVEARDALDPFSLLALWCVIA
;
A
#
# COMPACT_ATOMS: atom_id res chain seq x y z
N MET A 1 -90.82 -25.18 -23.15
CA MET A 1 -91.40 -24.06 -22.37
C MET A 1 -92.11 -24.69 -21.17
N PRO A 2 -91.98 -24.21 -19.92
CA PRO A 2 -90.94 -23.41 -19.24
C PRO A 2 -90.31 -24.24 -18.06
N MET A 3 -89.34 -23.84 -17.24
CA MET A 3 -89.07 -22.58 -16.54
C MET A 3 -87.58 -22.32 -16.34
N ARG A 4 -87.25 -21.03 -16.43
CA ARG A 4 -86.01 -20.38 -16.00
C ARG A 4 -85.96 -20.28 -14.47
N THR A 5 -84.77 -20.34 -13.90
CA THR A 5 -84.37 -19.43 -12.81
C THR A 5 -82.92 -19.03 -12.99
N THR A 6 -82.74 -17.74 -13.26
CA THR A 6 -81.51 -16.95 -13.21
C THR A 6 -81.08 -16.70 -11.77
N ALA A 7 -79.78 -16.79 -11.47
CA ALA A 7 -79.15 -16.01 -10.41
C ALA A 7 -77.69 -15.77 -10.78
N ALA A 8 -77.40 -14.55 -11.23
CA ALA A 8 -76.06 -13.99 -11.26
C ALA A 8 -75.80 -13.34 -9.90
N SER A 9 -74.60 -13.51 -9.35
CA SER A 9 -74.03 -12.56 -8.38
C SER A 9 -72.49 -12.53 -8.49
N PRO A 10 -71.86 -11.40 -8.15
CA PRO A 10 -70.69 -10.91 -8.88
C PRO A 10 -69.51 -10.64 -7.94
N TRP A 11 -68.45 -11.45 -7.98
CA TRP A 11 -67.19 -11.10 -7.33
C TRP A 11 -65.99 -11.58 -8.14
N PRO A 12 -65.12 -10.67 -8.61
CA PRO A 12 -63.81 -11.06 -9.10
C PRO A 12 -62.95 -11.36 -7.87
N ILE A 13 -62.61 -12.62 -7.64
CA ILE A 13 -61.50 -12.95 -6.73
C ILE A 13 -60.23 -12.52 -7.46
N GLY A 14 -59.88 -11.26 -7.23
CA GLY A 14 -58.62 -10.68 -7.65
C GLY A 14 -57.53 -11.15 -6.71
N ASP A 15 -56.94 -12.32 -6.99
CA ASP A 15 -55.68 -12.72 -6.37
C ASP A 15 -54.53 -12.04 -7.10
N ARG A 16 -54.47 -10.71 -6.97
CA ARG A 16 -53.21 -9.97 -7.09
C ARG A 16 -52.67 -9.72 -5.70
N HIS A 17 -52.18 -10.77 -5.07
CA HIS A 17 -51.09 -10.60 -4.11
C HIS A 17 -49.87 -10.15 -4.91
N ALA A 18 -49.83 -8.86 -5.23
CA ALA A 18 -48.60 -8.17 -5.56
C ALA A 18 -47.70 -8.35 -4.33
N ASP A 19 -46.78 -9.30 -4.43
CA ASP A 19 -45.74 -9.61 -3.46
C ASP A 19 -44.87 -8.35 -3.33
N GLN A 20 -45.30 -7.39 -2.52
CA GLN A 20 -44.55 -6.18 -2.17
C GLN A 20 -43.43 -6.57 -1.19
N ARG A 21 -42.53 -7.44 -1.64
CA ARG A 21 -41.28 -7.67 -0.92
C ARG A 21 -40.50 -6.35 -0.98
N PRO A 22 -40.15 -5.73 0.16
CA PRO A 22 -39.40 -4.49 0.17
C PRO A 22 -38.14 -4.68 -0.67
N SER A 23 -37.95 -3.80 -1.66
CA SER A 23 -36.87 -3.94 -2.65
C SER A 23 -35.53 -4.07 -1.93
N ALA A 24 -34.88 -5.23 -2.06
CA ALA A 24 -33.53 -5.53 -1.51
C ALA A 24 -32.47 -4.44 -1.79
N ARG A 25 -32.72 -3.58 -2.78
CA ARG A 25 -31.95 -2.39 -3.14
C ARG A 25 -31.82 -1.36 -2.00
N ARG A 26 -32.82 -1.26 -1.10
CA ARG A 26 -32.77 -0.35 0.07
C ARG A 26 -31.90 -0.87 1.21
N TRP A 27 -31.71 -2.18 1.30
CA TRP A 27 -30.91 -2.83 2.36
C TRP A 27 -29.42 -2.86 2.00
N GLY A 28 -29.08 -3.12 0.73
CA GLY A 28 -27.70 -3.05 0.25
C GLY A 28 -27.05 -1.67 0.44
N GLY A 29 -27.78 -0.59 0.17
CA GLY A 29 -27.28 0.77 0.41
C GLY A 29 -27.00 1.08 1.88
N ARG A 30 -27.85 0.57 2.80
CA ARG A 30 -27.68 0.75 4.24
C ARG A 30 -26.46 0.00 4.79
N ILE A 31 -26.22 -1.23 4.33
CA ILE A 31 -25.05 -2.02 4.73
C ILE A 31 -23.75 -1.35 4.25
N VAL A 32 -23.72 -0.85 3.01
CA VAL A 32 -22.55 -0.11 2.49
C VAL A 32 -22.29 1.14 3.31
N VAL A 33 -23.33 1.93 3.63
CA VAL A 33 -23.18 3.13 4.46
C VAL A 33 -22.66 2.78 5.86
N VAL A 34 -23.19 1.75 6.50
CA VAL A 34 -22.72 1.31 7.84
C VAL A 34 -21.28 0.82 7.78
N ALA A 35 -20.91 0.05 6.76
CA ALA A 35 -19.52 -0.42 6.58
C ALA A 35 -18.54 0.75 6.33
N VAL A 36 -18.94 1.74 5.53
CA VAL A 36 -18.15 2.95 5.28
C VAL A 36 -18.00 3.77 6.57
N LEU A 37 -19.07 3.96 7.34
CA LEU A 37 -19.02 4.68 8.62
C LEU A 37 -18.17 3.94 9.66
N ALA A 38 -18.26 2.61 9.72
CA ALA A 38 -17.42 1.80 10.60
C ALA A 38 -15.95 1.88 10.19
N ALA A 39 -15.63 1.81 8.89
CA ALA A 39 -14.27 1.98 8.39
C ALA A 39 -13.73 3.39 8.67
N ALA A 40 -14.56 4.43 8.49
CA ALA A 40 -14.20 5.81 8.81
C ALA A 40 -13.95 6.01 10.32
N LEU A 41 -14.76 5.37 11.18
CA LEU A 41 -14.58 5.41 12.62
C LEU A 41 -13.29 4.70 13.05
N VAL A 42 -12.99 3.53 12.49
CA VAL A 42 -11.74 2.81 12.74
C VAL A 42 -10.55 3.66 12.28
N ALA A 43 -10.63 4.28 11.10
CA ALA A 43 -9.58 5.17 10.61
C ALA A 43 -9.39 6.41 11.49
N ALA A 44 -10.48 6.97 12.03
CA ALA A 44 -10.42 8.13 12.94
C ALA A 44 -9.87 7.79 14.33
N LEU A 45 -9.98 6.53 14.76
CA LEU A 45 -9.49 6.04 16.05
C LEU A 45 -8.12 5.37 15.97
N ALA A 46 -7.59 5.15 14.77
CA ALA A 46 -6.25 4.59 14.57
C ALA A 46 -5.20 5.61 15.03
N ALA A 47 -4.55 5.34 16.16
CA ALA A 47 -3.39 6.11 16.59
C ALA A 47 -2.20 5.81 15.65
N PRO A 48 -1.37 6.81 15.29
CA PRO A 48 -0.13 6.56 14.58
C PRO A 48 0.74 5.60 15.40
N ALA A 49 1.16 4.48 14.81
CA ALA A 49 2.20 3.66 15.41
C ALA A 49 3.54 4.39 15.19
N ALA A 50 4.24 4.74 16.27
CA ALA A 50 5.58 5.30 16.21
C ALA A 50 6.60 4.14 16.12
N ALA A 51 6.85 3.68 14.89
CA ALA A 51 7.77 2.58 14.59
C ALA A 51 8.85 2.99 13.57
N HIS A 52 8.99 4.28 13.30
CA HIS A 52 9.94 4.81 12.32
C HIS A 52 11.37 4.74 12.83
N ALA A 53 12.33 4.74 11.91
CA ALA A 53 13.74 4.83 12.25
C ALA A 53 14.05 6.10 13.03
N GLU A 54 14.93 6.00 14.03
CA GLU A 54 15.37 7.13 14.82
C GLU A 54 16.88 7.33 14.63
N LEU A 55 17.31 8.57 14.47
CA LEU A 55 18.74 8.90 14.41
C LEU A 55 19.35 8.72 15.80
N ILE A 56 20.25 7.75 15.95
CA ILE A 56 20.90 7.43 17.23
C ILE A 56 22.30 8.01 17.35
N ARG A 57 22.96 8.29 16.21
CA ARG A 57 24.31 8.87 16.19
C ARG A 57 24.54 9.64 14.90
N SER A 58 25.26 10.74 14.99
CA SER A 58 25.86 11.41 13.85
C SER A 58 27.35 11.68 14.07
N ASP A 59 28.09 11.75 12.99
CA ASP A 59 29.45 12.27 12.92
C ASP A 59 29.52 13.26 11.74
N PRO A 60 29.72 14.56 11.97
CA PRO A 60 29.92 15.23 13.27
C PRO A 60 28.72 15.11 14.21
N ALA A 61 28.99 15.16 15.52
CA ALA A 61 27.93 15.20 16.53
C ALA A 61 27.18 16.55 16.49
N PRO A 62 25.89 16.60 16.87
CA PRO A 62 25.15 17.86 16.94
C PRO A 62 25.86 18.87 17.87
N GLY A 63 26.08 20.09 17.38
CA GLY A 63 26.79 21.15 18.07
C GLY A 63 28.31 20.96 18.17
N ALA A 64 28.91 19.99 17.46
CA ALA A 64 30.34 19.77 17.50
C ALA A 64 31.13 20.96 16.93
N VAL A 65 32.28 21.27 17.56
CA VAL A 65 33.25 22.25 17.07
C VAL A 65 34.51 21.51 16.64
N LEU A 66 34.75 21.46 15.34
CA LEU A 66 35.84 20.73 14.71
C LEU A 66 37.00 21.65 14.42
N GLN A 67 38.23 21.17 14.60
CA GLN A 67 39.44 21.93 14.27
C GLN A 67 39.72 21.98 12.76
N ARG A 68 39.12 21.06 12.00
CA ARG A 68 39.30 20.90 10.54
C ARG A 68 37.99 20.43 9.94
N SER A 69 37.80 20.66 8.64
CA SER A 69 36.67 20.13 7.90
C SER A 69 36.58 18.61 8.06
N PRO A 70 35.39 18.05 8.34
CA PRO A 70 35.17 16.61 8.27
C PRO A 70 35.21 16.18 6.78
N ALA A 71 35.63 14.94 6.54
CA ALA A 71 35.67 14.37 5.19
C ALA A 71 34.29 13.85 4.72
N GLU A 72 33.40 13.55 5.65
CA GLU A 72 32.06 13.02 5.39
C GLU A 72 31.09 13.38 6.53
N ILE A 73 29.79 13.32 6.24
CA ILE A 73 28.72 13.18 7.24
C ILE A 73 28.38 11.69 7.35
N VAL A 74 28.31 11.18 8.57
CA VAL A 74 27.83 9.81 8.87
C VAL A 74 26.63 9.89 9.80
N LEU A 75 25.52 9.28 9.40
CA LEU A 75 24.29 9.16 10.20
C LEU A 75 24.03 7.68 10.49
N THR A 76 23.72 7.34 11.74
CA THR A 76 23.36 5.98 12.15
C THR A 76 21.97 5.97 12.77
N PHE A 77 21.14 5.05 12.32
CA PHE A 77 19.74 4.90 12.70
C PHE A 77 19.49 3.61 13.50
N THR A 78 18.33 3.51 14.14
CA THR A 78 17.87 2.31 14.86
C THR A 78 17.58 1.13 13.95
N GLU A 79 17.24 1.37 12.68
CA GLU A 79 16.93 0.35 11.69
C GLU A 79 17.49 0.74 10.31
N SER A 80 17.34 -0.16 9.34
CA SER A 80 17.78 0.09 7.96
C SER A 80 16.99 1.22 7.31
N VAL A 81 17.69 2.06 6.55
CA VAL A 81 17.11 3.18 5.81
C VAL A 81 17.57 3.16 4.35
N GLU A 82 16.79 3.81 3.48
CA GLU A 82 17.16 4.08 2.09
C GLU A 82 17.41 5.59 1.91
N ALA A 83 18.49 5.93 1.20
CA ALA A 83 18.87 7.30 0.85
C ALA A 83 18.66 7.55 -0.65
N GLN A 84 18.04 8.68 -1.00
CA GLN A 84 17.93 9.17 -2.38
C GLN A 84 18.86 10.38 -2.61
N GLY A 85 18.88 10.93 -3.82
CA GLY A 85 19.87 11.93 -4.24
C GLY A 85 19.96 13.19 -3.35
N GLY A 86 18.87 13.55 -2.66
CA GLY A 86 18.81 14.68 -1.73
C GLY A 86 18.81 14.31 -0.25
N ALA A 87 19.25 13.10 0.13
CA ALA A 87 19.06 12.55 1.48
C ALA A 87 19.82 13.26 2.61
N ILE A 88 20.98 13.85 2.32
CA ILE A 88 21.70 14.73 3.23
C ILE A 88 22.01 16.02 2.46
N ARG A 89 21.80 17.17 3.11
CA ARG A 89 22.13 18.48 2.56
C ARG A 89 22.84 19.29 3.64
N VAL A 90 23.91 19.98 3.26
CA VAL A 90 24.69 20.83 4.16
C VAL A 90 24.65 22.26 3.66
N PHE A 91 24.35 23.18 4.56
CA PHE A 91 24.21 24.60 4.30
C PHE A 91 25.18 25.39 5.17
N ASP A 92 25.69 26.50 4.65
CA ASP A 92 26.39 27.50 5.45
C ASP A 92 25.42 28.44 6.19
N THR A 93 25.95 29.48 6.85
CA THR A 93 25.15 30.45 7.61
C THR A 93 24.33 31.40 6.73
N ASP A 94 24.66 31.50 5.45
CA ASP A 94 23.92 32.32 4.48
C ASP A 94 22.75 31.54 3.87
N GLY A 95 22.60 30.25 4.20
CA GLY A 95 21.59 29.36 3.66
C GLY A 95 21.98 28.77 2.30
N GLU A 96 23.23 28.94 1.86
CA GLU A 96 23.72 28.39 0.61
C GLU A 96 24.14 26.93 0.80
N ARG A 97 23.78 26.07 -0.16
CA ARG A 97 24.11 24.65 -0.12
C ARG A 97 25.58 24.43 -0.49
N VAL A 98 26.34 23.82 0.41
CA VAL A 98 27.80 23.61 0.28
C VAL A 98 28.20 22.15 0.03
N ASP A 99 27.27 21.21 0.08
CA ASP A 99 27.54 19.80 -0.24
C ASP A 99 27.45 19.49 -1.75
N GLN A 100 28.03 18.35 -2.14
CA GLN A 100 28.03 17.86 -3.54
C GLN A 100 27.08 16.65 -3.74
N GLY A 101 26.23 16.34 -2.75
CA GLY A 101 25.42 15.13 -2.73
C GLY A 101 26.23 13.84 -2.61
N GLY A 102 25.70 12.74 -3.13
CA GLY A 102 26.35 11.43 -3.10
C GLY A 102 26.16 10.68 -1.78
N ALA A 103 25.06 10.93 -1.06
CA ALA A 103 24.69 10.16 0.10
C ALA A 103 24.39 8.71 -0.29
N ASP A 104 24.99 7.75 0.42
CA ASP A 104 24.81 6.32 0.23
C ASP A 104 24.38 5.65 1.53
N ALA A 105 23.39 4.77 1.45
CA ALA A 105 22.85 4.04 2.59
C ALA A 105 23.28 2.58 2.58
N SER A 106 23.86 2.13 3.69
CA SER A 106 24.24 0.75 3.91
C SER A 106 23.69 0.26 5.25
N GLY A 107 22.60 -0.50 5.18
CA GLY A 107 21.84 -0.93 6.36
C GLY A 107 21.29 0.28 7.10
N SER A 108 21.66 0.43 8.38
CA SER A 108 21.24 1.54 9.24
C SER A 108 22.18 2.75 9.22
N THR A 109 23.19 2.77 8.34
CA THR A 109 24.16 3.87 8.25
C THR A 109 24.07 4.58 6.90
N VAL A 110 24.01 5.90 6.92
CA VAL A 110 24.07 6.75 5.73
C VAL A 110 25.35 7.58 5.77
N ARG A 111 26.08 7.61 4.67
CA ARG A 111 27.34 8.35 4.53
C ARG A 111 27.25 9.31 3.36
N MET A 112 27.72 10.53 3.52
CA MET A 112 27.85 11.48 2.43
C MET A 112 29.22 12.16 2.47
N PRO A 113 30.04 12.05 1.41
CA PRO A 113 31.32 12.75 1.35
C PRO A 113 31.10 14.26 1.33
N LEU A 114 32.01 15.00 1.96
CA LEU A 114 31.99 16.46 1.99
C LEU A 114 33.20 17.03 1.25
N PRO A 115 33.04 18.17 0.56
CA PRO A 115 34.18 18.97 0.14
C PRO A 115 34.90 19.57 1.35
N ASP A 116 36.10 20.09 1.14
CA ASP A 116 36.81 20.85 2.17
C ASP A 116 36.02 22.12 2.52
N LEU A 117 35.47 22.14 3.73
CA LEU A 117 34.73 23.27 4.28
C LEU A 117 35.68 24.30 4.89
N GLY A 118 35.36 25.57 4.72
CA GLY A 118 36.05 26.68 5.38
C GLY A 118 35.70 26.77 6.88
N ASP A 119 36.32 27.73 7.56
CA ASP A 119 35.94 28.04 8.94
C ASP A 119 34.53 28.67 8.95
N GLY A 120 33.63 28.15 9.78
CA GLY A 120 32.23 28.58 9.80
C GLY A 120 31.29 27.63 10.53
N SER A 121 30.03 28.04 10.65
CA SER A 121 28.94 27.19 11.14
C SER A 121 28.17 26.61 9.98
N TYR A 122 27.73 25.37 10.14
CA TYR A 122 27.04 24.60 9.12
C TYR A 122 25.78 23.97 9.68
N VAL A 123 24.74 23.93 8.85
CA VAL A 123 23.48 23.24 9.12
C VAL A 123 23.44 21.99 8.26
N VAL A 124 23.28 20.84 8.89
CA VAL A 124 23.00 19.57 8.22
C VAL A 124 21.52 19.30 8.32
N THR A 125 20.87 19.09 7.19
CA THR A 125 19.53 18.53 7.14
C THR A 125 19.60 17.16 6.47
N TRP A 126 18.73 16.26 6.89
CA TRP A 126 18.65 14.93 6.30
C TRP A 126 17.21 14.48 6.18
N ARG A 127 16.93 13.73 5.12
CA ARG A 127 15.66 13.08 4.85
C ARG A 127 15.92 11.70 4.26
N VAL A 128 15.60 10.65 5.01
CA VAL A 128 15.82 9.26 4.63
C VAL A 128 14.52 8.48 4.74
N THR A 129 14.40 7.36 4.04
CA THR A 129 13.19 6.51 4.09
C THR A 129 13.45 5.29 4.97
N SER A 130 12.65 5.07 6.02
CA SER A 130 12.73 3.87 6.86
C SER A 130 12.27 2.61 6.13
N ALA A 131 12.53 1.44 6.72
CA ALA A 131 12.26 0.15 6.10
C ALA A 131 10.76 -0.13 5.79
N ASP A 132 9.82 0.65 6.35
CA ASP A 132 8.38 0.64 6.05
C ASP A 132 7.95 1.53 4.88
N ALA A 133 8.90 2.21 4.24
CA ALA A 133 8.68 3.20 3.18
C ALA A 133 8.14 4.55 3.68
N HIS A 134 8.36 4.92 4.95
CA HIS A 134 8.05 6.26 5.46
C HIS A 134 9.30 7.16 5.51
N PRO A 135 9.24 8.36 4.94
CA PRO A 135 10.31 9.33 5.05
C PRO A 135 10.34 9.95 6.44
N ILE A 136 11.54 10.01 7.00
CA ILE A 136 11.86 10.73 8.25
C ILE A 136 12.88 11.81 7.93
N SER A 137 12.85 12.89 8.69
CA SER A 137 13.77 14.01 8.52
C SER A 137 14.23 14.60 9.84
N GLY A 138 15.37 15.27 9.80
CA GLY A 138 15.92 15.98 10.94
C GLY A 138 16.98 16.97 10.52
N ALA A 139 17.37 17.82 11.48
CA ALA A 139 18.41 18.81 11.28
C ALA A 139 19.31 18.91 12.52
N PHE A 140 20.58 19.21 12.30
CA PHE A 140 21.53 19.55 13.36
C PHE A 140 22.60 20.50 12.83
N THR A 141 23.37 21.11 13.73
CA THR A 141 24.44 22.05 13.36
C THR A 141 25.80 21.52 13.78
N PHE A 142 26.87 21.98 13.12
CA PHE A 142 28.25 21.82 13.58
C PHE A 142 29.10 23.03 13.15
N GLN A 143 30.32 23.13 13.66
CA GLN A 143 31.25 24.22 13.36
C GLN A 143 32.62 23.66 12.93
N VAL A 144 33.28 24.37 12.02
CA VAL A 144 34.68 24.14 11.63
C VAL A 144 35.51 25.38 11.98
N GLY A 145 36.69 25.18 12.54
CA GLY A 145 37.64 26.23 12.91
C GLY A 145 37.49 26.77 14.34
N GLN A 146 38.53 27.47 14.82
CA GLN A 146 38.50 28.18 16.11
C GLN A 146 38.21 29.66 15.88
N GLY A 147 36.96 30.02 16.07
CA GLY A 147 36.50 31.39 15.97
C GLY A 147 35.18 31.39 15.24
N ALA A 148 34.14 31.87 15.90
CA ALA A 148 33.05 32.50 15.17
C ALA A 148 33.69 33.60 14.31
N GLY A 149 33.93 33.31 13.04
CA GLY A 149 34.12 34.33 12.02
C GLY A 149 32.80 35.07 11.88
N ALA A 150 32.65 36.12 12.67
CA ALA A 150 31.73 37.25 12.53
C ALA A 150 30.62 37.09 11.44
N GLY A 151 29.45 36.61 11.86
CA GLY A 151 28.26 36.63 11.01
C GLY A 151 27.02 36.26 11.80
N ALA A 152 26.85 34.97 12.08
CA ALA A 152 25.66 34.43 12.72
C ALA A 152 25.90 34.00 14.19
N THR A 153 25.02 34.44 15.07
CA THR A 153 24.85 33.96 16.43
C THR A 153 24.34 32.52 16.43
N SER A 154 24.59 31.76 17.51
CA SER A 154 24.04 30.40 17.67
C SER A 154 22.52 30.34 17.52
N ARG A 155 21.82 31.44 17.83
CA ARG A 155 20.37 31.56 17.64
C ARG A 155 19.98 31.66 16.16
N GLU A 156 20.74 32.39 15.35
CA GLU A 156 20.47 32.53 13.91
C GLU A 156 20.70 31.20 13.19
N VAL A 157 21.80 30.50 13.49
CA VAL A 157 22.09 29.18 12.91
C VAL A 157 21.02 28.15 13.30
N GLN A 158 20.54 28.19 14.56
CA GLN A 158 19.44 27.34 14.99
C GLN A 158 18.12 27.69 14.29
N GLY A 159 17.84 28.99 14.10
CA GLY A 159 16.66 29.43 13.35
C GLY A 159 16.66 28.96 11.91
N LEU A 160 17.82 29.02 11.24
CA LEU A 160 18.02 28.47 9.89
C LEU A 160 17.81 26.95 9.87
N ALA A 161 18.30 26.22 10.88
CA ALA A 161 18.07 24.78 10.98
C ALA A 161 16.58 24.43 11.13
N ASP A 162 15.84 25.19 11.94
CA ASP A 162 14.40 25.01 12.12
C ASP A 162 13.60 25.34 10.84
N GLU A 163 14.01 26.38 10.11
CA GLU A 163 13.42 26.76 8.81
C GLU A 163 13.65 25.70 7.74
N LEU A 164 14.90 25.27 7.54
CA LEU A 164 15.25 24.23 6.56
C LEU A 164 14.60 22.88 6.91
N LEU A 165 14.46 22.55 8.20
CA LEU A 165 13.74 21.36 8.62
C LEU A 165 12.24 21.44 8.29
N ALA A 166 11.63 22.62 8.44
CA ALA A 166 10.23 22.83 8.10
C ALA A 166 9.98 22.64 6.59
N GLU A 167 10.93 23.04 5.74
CA GLU A 167 10.88 22.79 4.29
C GLU A 167 10.96 21.30 3.93
N GLN A 168 11.63 20.49 4.75
CA GLN A 168 11.71 19.04 4.56
C GLN A 168 10.45 18.27 4.98
N GLY A 169 9.43 18.93 5.55
CA GLY A 169 8.20 18.30 6.05
C GLY A 169 7.35 17.59 4.98
N GLY A 170 7.63 17.86 3.70
CA GLY A 170 6.98 17.22 2.55
C GLY A 170 5.53 17.67 2.30
N ASP A 171 5.06 17.47 1.07
CA ASP A 171 3.70 17.83 0.68
C ASP A 171 2.68 16.82 1.25
N ARG A 172 1.75 17.30 2.08
CA ARG A 172 0.67 16.50 2.67
C ARG A 172 -0.21 15.82 1.62
N VAL A 173 -0.40 16.45 0.46
CA VAL A 173 -1.21 15.90 -0.63
C VAL A 173 -0.49 14.72 -1.26
N VAL A 174 0.83 14.82 -1.49
CA VAL A 174 1.65 13.71 -1.99
C VAL A 174 1.61 12.55 -1.01
N GLY A 175 1.78 12.83 0.29
CA GLY A 175 1.65 11.81 1.35
C GLY A 175 0.27 11.13 1.37
N ALA A 176 -0.81 11.90 1.22
CA ALA A 176 -2.16 11.34 1.14
C ALA A 176 -2.38 10.47 -0.11
N VAL A 177 -1.87 10.91 -1.28
CA VAL A 177 -1.92 10.11 -2.52
C VAL A 177 -1.16 8.81 -2.36
N TYR A 178 0.04 8.87 -1.78
CA TYR A 178 0.86 7.69 -1.49
C TYR A 178 0.13 6.73 -0.52
N GLY A 179 -0.46 7.24 0.55
CA GLY A 179 -1.25 6.46 1.50
C GLY A 179 -2.46 5.77 0.85
N VAL A 180 -3.22 6.48 0.01
CA VAL A 180 -4.35 5.92 -0.75
C VAL A 180 -3.87 4.85 -1.73
N ALA A 181 -2.77 5.09 -2.44
CA ALA A 181 -2.16 4.13 -3.35
C ALA A 181 -1.78 2.84 -2.62
N ARG A 182 -1.16 2.95 -1.45
CA ARG A 182 -0.81 1.81 -0.59
C ARG A 182 -2.06 1.04 -0.11
N PHE A 183 -3.11 1.75 0.30
CA PHE A 183 -4.38 1.13 0.66
C PHE A 183 -4.99 0.33 -0.50
N LEU A 184 -5.01 0.92 -1.70
CA LEU A 184 -5.53 0.27 -2.91
C LEU A 184 -4.74 -1.00 -3.26
N VAL A 185 -3.42 -1.03 -3.02
CA VAL A 185 -2.61 -2.23 -3.20
C VAL A 185 -3.06 -3.34 -2.25
N PHE A 186 -3.15 -3.08 -0.94
CA PHE A 186 -3.55 -4.11 0.03
C PHE A 186 -4.98 -4.61 -0.20
N ALA A 187 -5.93 -3.69 -0.38
CA ALA A 187 -7.31 -4.04 -0.70
C ALA A 187 -7.39 -4.79 -2.04
N GLY A 188 -6.63 -4.35 -3.04
CA GLY A 188 -6.59 -4.96 -4.36
C GLY A 188 -6.07 -6.39 -4.34
N LEU A 189 -4.93 -6.63 -3.66
CA LEU A 189 -4.34 -7.95 -3.49
C LEU A 189 -5.31 -8.90 -2.78
N ALA A 190 -5.95 -8.42 -1.70
CA ALA A 190 -6.92 -9.19 -0.95
C ALA A 190 -8.09 -9.66 -1.83
N LEU A 191 -8.67 -8.74 -2.60
CA LEU A 191 -9.76 -9.06 -3.52
C LEU A 191 -9.32 -9.97 -4.66
N LEU A 192 -8.15 -9.73 -5.25
CA LEU A 192 -7.65 -10.51 -6.39
C LEU A 192 -7.34 -11.96 -5.99
N ILE A 193 -6.46 -12.15 -5.02
CA ILE A 193 -6.00 -13.48 -4.57
C ILE A 193 -7.17 -14.24 -3.98
N GLY A 194 -7.95 -13.61 -3.09
CA GLY A 194 -9.10 -14.23 -2.45
C GLY A 194 -10.19 -14.61 -3.45
N ALA A 195 -10.52 -13.77 -4.43
CA ALA A 195 -11.55 -14.11 -5.40
C ALA A 195 -11.13 -15.25 -6.34
N VAL A 196 -9.86 -15.29 -6.74
CA VAL A 196 -9.31 -16.40 -7.54
C VAL A 196 -9.35 -17.70 -6.75
N PHE A 197 -8.80 -17.72 -5.53
CA PHE A 197 -8.78 -18.91 -4.68
C PHE A 197 -10.19 -19.40 -4.36
N PHE A 198 -11.06 -18.50 -3.92
CA PHE A 198 -12.41 -18.84 -3.50
C PHE A 198 -13.23 -19.40 -4.67
N SER A 199 -13.08 -18.83 -5.88
CA SER A 199 -13.77 -19.35 -7.09
C SER A 199 -13.18 -20.65 -7.63
N LEU A 200 -12.02 -21.09 -7.15
CA LEU A 200 -11.36 -22.31 -7.60
C LEU A 200 -11.53 -23.47 -6.63
N VAL A 201 -11.38 -23.19 -5.34
CA VAL A 201 -11.23 -24.20 -4.29
C VAL A 201 -12.48 -24.31 -3.44
N ILE A 202 -13.06 -23.17 -3.04
CA ILE A 202 -14.17 -23.14 -2.08
C ILE A 202 -15.52 -23.25 -2.79
N TRP A 203 -15.73 -22.46 -3.85
CA TRP A 203 -16.99 -22.43 -4.58
C TRP A 203 -16.76 -22.38 -6.11
N PRO A 204 -16.38 -23.50 -6.75
CA PRO A 204 -16.14 -23.57 -8.20
C PRO A 204 -17.27 -23.02 -9.10
N PRO A 205 -18.56 -23.22 -8.78
CA PRO A 205 -19.67 -22.59 -9.52
C PRO A 205 -19.61 -21.06 -9.58
N ALA A 206 -18.95 -20.39 -8.61
CA ALA A 206 -18.81 -18.94 -8.60
C ALA A 206 -18.11 -18.39 -9.86
N ARG A 207 -17.31 -19.20 -10.56
CA ARG A 207 -16.67 -18.84 -11.85
C ARG A 207 -17.68 -18.46 -12.94
N ALA A 208 -18.87 -19.03 -12.91
CA ALA A 208 -19.96 -18.71 -13.83
C ALA A 208 -20.65 -17.37 -13.51
N THR A 209 -20.33 -16.75 -12.38
CA THR A 209 -21.00 -15.53 -11.91
C THR A 209 -20.25 -14.27 -12.31
N ALA A 210 -20.98 -13.24 -12.75
CA ALA A 210 -20.36 -11.94 -13.06
C ALA A 210 -19.82 -11.25 -11.80
N GLY A 211 -20.37 -11.59 -10.62
CA GLY A 211 -19.93 -11.07 -9.33
C GLY A 211 -18.48 -11.44 -9.02
N ALA A 212 -18.14 -12.74 -9.02
CA ALA A 212 -16.78 -13.19 -8.75
C ALA A 212 -15.75 -12.58 -9.72
N ARG A 213 -16.06 -12.55 -11.02
CA ARG A 213 -15.21 -11.90 -12.03
C ARG A 213 -15.01 -10.41 -11.75
N ARG A 214 -16.07 -9.68 -11.37
CA ARG A 214 -15.97 -8.23 -11.05
C ARG A 214 -15.13 -7.99 -9.80
N VAL A 215 -15.24 -8.83 -8.78
CA VAL A 215 -14.39 -8.72 -7.58
C VAL A 215 -12.92 -8.92 -7.96
N ALA A 216 -12.59 -9.99 -8.69
CA ALA A 216 -11.23 -10.24 -9.14
C ALA A 216 -10.68 -9.11 -10.03
N LEU A 217 -11.47 -8.60 -10.98
CA LEU A 217 -11.09 -7.48 -11.84
C LEU A 217 -10.90 -6.18 -11.05
N THR A 218 -11.77 -5.90 -10.08
CA THR A 218 -11.63 -4.74 -9.20
C THR A 218 -10.34 -4.84 -8.39
N GLY A 219 -10.05 -6.03 -7.85
CA GLY A 219 -8.80 -6.29 -7.13
C GLY A 219 -7.57 -6.08 -8.00
N TRP A 220 -7.58 -6.62 -9.22
CA TRP A 220 -6.50 -6.42 -10.19
C TRP A 220 -6.29 -4.95 -10.54
N ILE A 221 -7.37 -4.22 -10.89
CA ILE A 221 -7.30 -2.79 -11.25
C ILE A 221 -6.81 -1.97 -10.06
N ALA A 222 -7.36 -2.19 -8.85
CA ALA A 222 -6.93 -1.47 -7.65
C ALA A 222 -5.44 -1.71 -7.35
N THR A 223 -4.97 -2.95 -7.48
CA THR A 223 -3.54 -3.27 -7.28
C THR A 223 -2.66 -2.62 -8.34
N PHE A 224 -3.07 -2.68 -9.61
CA PHE A 224 -2.31 -2.10 -10.72
C PHE A 224 -2.23 -0.57 -10.60
N VAL A 225 -3.37 0.09 -10.45
CA VAL A 225 -3.46 1.55 -10.32
C VAL A 225 -2.77 2.02 -9.05
N GLY A 226 -3.02 1.37 -7.90
CA GLY A 226 -2.35 1.68 -6.65
C GLY A 226 -0.83 1.56 -6.76
N THR A 227 -0.33 0.50 -7.40
CA THR A 227 1.12 0.33 -7.60
C THR A 227 1.71 1.37 -8.56
N ALA A 228 1.04 1.65 -9.67
CA ALA A 228 1.50 2.65 -10.64
C ALA A 228 1.51 4.07 -10.06
N VAL A 229 0.43 4.47 -9.39
CA VAL A 229 0.33 5.77 -8.71
C VAL A 229 1.35 5.87 -7.58
N GLY A 230 1.49 4.81 -6.78
CA GLY A 230 2.51 4.74 -5.74
C GLY A 230 3.90 4.98 -6.31
N LEU A 231 4.28 4.26 -7.38
CA LEU A 231 5.61 4.35 -7.98
C LEU A 231 5.94 5.78 -8.43
N LEU A 232 4.97 6.48 -9.02
CA LEU A 232 5.14 7.88 -9.43
C LEU A 232 5.18 8.83 -8.22
N ALA A 233 4.40 8.56 -7.18
CA ALA A 233 4.33 9.40 -5.99
C ALA A 233 5.52 9.22 -5.03
N TYR A 234 6.22 8.08 -5.09
CA TYR A 234 7.26 7.73 -4.11
C TYR A 234 8.45 8.69 -4.14
N GLY A 235 8.97 9.06 -5.31
CA GLY A 235 10.10 9.99 -5.41
C GLY A 235 9.82 11.33 -4.72
N PRO A 236 8.76 12.07 -5.11
CA PRO A 236 8.38 13.30 -4.44
C PRO A 236 8.07 13.10 -2.95
N TYR A 237 7.41 12.00 -2.60
CA TYR A 237 7.11 11.67 -1.21
C TYR A 237 8.39 11.53 -0.38
N ALA A 238 9.37 10.79 -0.89
CA ALA A 238 10.63 10.53 -0.22
C ALA A 238 11.54 11.75 -0.13
N GLU A 239 11.56 12.61 -1.15
CA GLU A 239 12.39 13.82 -1.15
C GLU A 239 11.69 15.05 -0.53
N GLY A 240 10.40 14.94 -0.18
CA GLY A 240 9.63 16.04 0.41
C GLY A 240 9.15 17.07 -0.61
N LEU A 241 9.00 16.67 -1.87
CA LEU A 241 8.59 17.51 -2.99
C LEU A 241 7.07 17.46 -3.22
N GLY A 242 6.58 18.33 -4.11
CA GLY A 242 5.17 18.49 -4.41
C GLY A 242 4.66 17.63 -5.58
N LEU A 243 3.35 17.74 -5.87
CA LEU A 243 2.73 17.02 -6.99
C LEU A 243 3.31 17.37 -8.38
N GLY A 244 3.95 18.54 -8.52
CA GLY A 244 4.58 18.96 -9.77
C GLY A 244 5.71 18.02 -10.22
N ASP A 245 6.33 17.31 -9.27
CA ASP A 245 7.53 16.50 -9.51
C ASP A 245 7.22 15.01 -9.75
N VAL A 246 5.94 14.60 -9.67
CA VAL A 246 5.48 13.19 -9.81
C VAL A 246 5.85 12.57 -11.16
N LEU A 247 6.02 13.39 -12.20
CA LEU A 247 6.42 12.94 -13.54
C LEU A 247 7.89 13.22 -13.85
N SER A 248 8.69 13.59 -12.85
CA SER A 248 10.14 13.77 -13.00
C SER A 248 10.80 12.45 -13.36
N THR A 249 11.45 12.41 -14.53
CA THR A 249 12.18 11.22 -15.00
C THR A 249 13.38 10.90 -14.10
N THR A 250 13.98 11.92 -13.49
CA THR A 250 15.10 11.75 -12.55
C THR A 250 14.63 11.10 -11.26
N LEU A 251 13.52 11.58 -10.67
CA LEU A 251 12.96 10.99 -9.46
C LEU A 251 12.45 9.57 -9.68
N LEU A 252 11.87 9.31 -10.85
CA LEU A 252 11.47 7.95 -11.23
C LEU A 252 12.68 7.03 -11.40
N GLY A 253 13.79 7.52 -11.98
CA GLY A 253 15.06 6.81 -12.03
C GLY A 253 15.57 6.44 -10.63
N ASN A 254 15.69 7.44 -9.75
CA ASN A 254 16.10 7.23 -8.36
C ASN A 254 15.20 6.22 -7.62
N THR A 255 13.88 6.29 -7.87
CA THR A 255 12.91 5.35 -7.29
C THR A 255 13.18 3.91 -7.75
N LEU A 256 13.52 3.71 -9.02
CA LEU A 256 13.78 2.38 -9.58
C LEU A 256 15.15 1.81 -9.19
N ASP A 257 16.10 2.66 -8.83
CA ASP A 257 17.41 2.23 -8.33
C ASP A 257 17.32 1.68 -6.90
N VAL A 258 16.35 2.14 -6.11
CA VAL A 258 16.11 1.61 -4.77
C VAL A 258 15.18 0.41 -4.77
N ARG A 259 15.30 -0.40 -3.72
CA ARG A 259 14.57 -1.67 -3.58
C ARG A 259 13.06 -1.50 -3.66
N PHE A 260 12.47 -0.46 -3.04
CA PHE A 260 11.02 -0.27 -3.09
C PHE A 260 10.50 -0.16 -4.53
N GLY A 261 11.16 0.62 -5.38
CA GLY A 261 10.76 0.74 -6.79
C GLY A 261 10.95 -0.56 -7.57
N GLN A 262 12.03 -1.31 -7.31
CA GLN A 262 12.24 -2.63 -7.92
C GLN A 262 11.13 -3.63 -7.57
N VAL A 263 10.72 -3.70 -6.30
CA VAL A 263 9.62 -4.58 -5.86
C VAL A 263 8.30 -4.17 -6.49
N TRP A 264 8.06 -2.87 -6.66
CA TRP A 264 6.82 -2.35 -7.24
C TRP A 264 6.77 -2.56 -8.74
N LEU A 265 7.89 -2.40 -9.43
CA LEU A 265 8.03 -2.78 -10.83
C LEU A 265 7.78 -4.29 -11.02
N ALA A 266 8.39 -5.13 -10.16
CA ALA A 266 8.15 -6.56 -10.18
C ALA A 266 6.65 -6.90 -9.98
N ARG A 267 5.96 -6.20 -9.05
CA ARG A 267 4.51 -6.36 -8.87
C ARG A 267 3.71 -6.01 -10.13
N LEU A 268 4.05 -4.94 -10.83
CA LEU A 268 3.39 -4.59 -12.10
C LEU A 268 3.59 -5.68 -13.15
N LEU A 269 4.80 -6.22 -13.29
CA LEU A 269 5.09 -7.34 -14.20
C LEU A 269 4.31 -8.60 -13.81
N LEU A 270 4.25 -8.94 -12.53
CA LEU A 270 3.44 -10.05 -12.02
C LEU A 270 1.95 -9.87 -12.32
N LEU A 271 1.43 -8.63 -12.21
CA LEU A 271 0.03 -8.32 -12.56
C LEU A 271 -0.25 -8.48 -14.06
N LEU A 272 0.71 -8.13 -14.93
CA LEU A 272 0.58 -8.38 -16.37
C LEU A 272 0.48 -9.87 -16.68
N VAL A 273 1.21 -10.73 -15.96
CA VAL A 273 1.11 -12.20 -16.08
C VAL A 273 -0.18 -12.74 -15.43
N ALA A 274 -0.63 -12.13 -14.33
CA ALA A 274 -1.87 -12.53 -13.65
C ALA A 274 -3.12 -12.27 -14.51
N ALA A 275 -3.12 -11.23 -15.35
CA ALA A 275 -4.27 -10.83 -16.17
C ALA A 275 -4.77 -11.96 -17.11
N PRO A 276 -3.94 -12.59 -17.98
CA PRO A 276 -4.40 -13.70 -18.82
C PRO A 276 -4.82 -14.94 -18.01
N LEU A 277 -4.15 -15.23 -16.88
CA LEU A 277 -4.55 -16.34 -16.01
C LEU A 277 -5.94 -16.12 -15.41
N CYS A 278 -6.23 -14.91 -14.94
CA CYS A 278 -7.56 -14.52 -14.46
C CYS A 278 -8.60 -14.54 -15.58
N TRP A 279 -8.23 -14.07 -16.79
CA TRP A 279 -9.12 -14.13 -17.94
C TRP A 279 -9.50 -15.59 -18.28
N MET A 280 -8.53 -16.52 -18.30
CA MET A 280 -8.79 -17.95 -18.51
C MET A 280 -9.70 -18.53 -17.42
N LEU A 281 -9.50 -18.15 -16.16
CA LEU A 281 -10.30 -18.62 -15.02
C LEU A 281 -11.79 -18.29 -15.16
N PHE A 282 -12.09 -17.07 -15.60
CA PHE A 282 -13.45 -16.56 -15.73
C PHE A 282 -13.98 -16.61 -17.18
N ALA A 283 -13.24 -17.20 -18.11
CA ALA A 283 -13.69 -17.40 -19.49
C ALA A 283 -14.89 -18.36 -19.53
N ARG A 284 -15.85 -18.06 -20.39
CA ARG A 284 -17.10 -18.82 -20.53
C ARG A 284 -17.27 -19.39 -21.93
N THR A 285 -17.96 -20.52 -22.03
CA THR A 285 -18.50 -21.03 -23.29
C THR A 285 -19.70 -20.18 -23.71
N ASP A 286 -20.16 -20.37 -24.95
CA ASP A 286 -21.33 -19.65 -25.48
C ASP A 286 -22.60 -19.94 -24.66
N ASP A 287 -22.69 -21.15 -24.09
CA ASP A 287 -23.75 -21.57 -23.17
C ASP A 287 -23.63 -20.98 -21.75
N GLY A 288 -22.61 -20.16 -21.50
CA GLY A 288 -22.39 -19.47 -20.22
C GLY A 288 -21.67 -20.29 -19.14
N ALA A 289 -21.31 -21.55 -19.43
CA ALA A 289 -20.57 -22.39 -18.50
C ALA A 289 -19.07 -21.98 -18.42
N PRO A 290 -18.40 -22.16 -17.27
CA PRO A 290 -16.96 -21.93 -17.16
C PRO A 290 -16.18 -22.83 -18.12
N ARG A 291 -15.20 -22.27 -18.84
CA ARG A 291 -14.31 -23.09 -19.68
C ARG A 291 -13.43 -23.99 -18.79
N PRO A 292 -13.15 -25.24 -19.23
CA PRO A 292 -12.21 -26.10 -18.53
C PRO A 292 -10.82 -25.44 -18.54
N LEU A 293 -10.14 -25.50 -17.40
CA LEU A 293 -8.77 -24.99 -17.28
C LEU A 293 -7.79 -26.04 -17.81
N PRO A 294 -6.72 -25.62 -18.50
CA PRO A 294 -5.69 -26.56 -18.88
C PRO A 294 -4.93 -27.05 -17.64
N ALA A 295 -4.43 -28.29 -17.67
CA ALA A 295 -3.75 -28.92 -16.53
C ALA A 295 -2.52 -28.12 -16.04
N TRP A 296 -1.89 -27.34 -16.91
CA TRP A 296 -0.73 -26.51 -16.58
C TRP A 296 -1.10 -25.20 -15.87
N TRP A 297 -2.38 -24.82 -15.76
CA TRP A 297 -2.78 -23.49 -15.27
C TRP A 297 -2.49 -23.28 -13.78
N LEU A 298 -2.66 -24.32 -12.97
CA LEU A 298 -2.60 -24.20 -11.50
C LEU A 298 -1.21 -23.82 -10.96
N PRO A 299 -0.10 -24.49 -11.37
CA PRO A 299 1.23 -24.13 -10.89
C PRO A 299 1.62 -22.66 -11.10
N PRO A 300 1.54 -22.06 -12.31
CA PRO A 300 1.89 -20.65 -12.51
C PRO A 300 0.92 -19.72 -11.78
N ALA A 301 -0.37 -20.03 -11.69
CA ALA A 301 -1.31 -19.22 -10.92
C ALA A 301 -0.97 -19.18 -9.43
N ALA A 302 -0.60 -20.33 -8.84
CA ALA A 302 -0.17 -20.42 -7.45
C ALA A 302 1.14 -19.65 -7.21
N VAL A 303 2.13 -19.81 -8.09
CA VAL A 303 3.40 -19.08 -8.02
C VAL A 303 3.17 -17.56 -8.11
N ILE A 304 2.33 -17.10 -9.03
CA ILE A 304 2.00 -15.67 -9.17
C ILE A 304 1.26 -15.14 -7.94
N ALA A 305 0.32 -15.90 -7.37
CA ALA A 305 -0.40 -15.49 -6.16
C ALA A 305 0.56 -15.33 -4.96
N VAL A 306 1.46 -16.30 -4.75
CA VAL A 306 2.48 -16.23 -3.69
C VAL A 306 3.46 -15.09 -3.94
N ALA A 307 3.93 -14.91 -5.19
CA ALA A 307 4.84 -13.83 -5.54
C ALA A 307 4.21 -12.46 -5.31
N LEU A 308 2.93 -12.26 -5.70
CA LEU A 308 2.18 -11.04 -5.43
C LEU A 308 2.03 -10.79 -3.92
N ALA A 309 1.71 -11.83 -3.14
CA ALA A 309 1.60 -11.74 -1.68
C ALA A 309 2.94 -11.49 -0.99
N GLY A 310 4.07 -11.84 -1.60
CA GLY A 310 5.41 -11.52 -1.09
C GLY A 310 5.85 -10.10 -1.37
N THR A 311 5.22 -9.39 -2.31
CA THR A 311 5.64 -8.01 -2.62
C THR A 311 5.48 -7.02 -1.45
N PRO A 312 4.44 -7.08 -0.57
CA PRO A 312 4.42 -6.23 0.62
C PRO A 312 5.49 -6.63 1.64
N ALA A 313 5.77 -7.92 1.81
CA ALA A 313 6.81 -8.42 2.72
C ALA A 313 8.21 -7.92 2.32
N LEU A 314 8.50 -7.90 1.01
CA LEU A 314 9.76 -7.40 0.45
C LEU A 314 9.86 -5.86 0.45
N ALA A 315 8.74 -5.17 0.64
CA ALA A 315 8.62 -3.71 0.68
C ALA A 315 8.19 -3.21 2.07
N GLY A 316 8.56 -3.93 3.12
CA GLY A 316 8.30 -3.59 4.53
C GLY A 316 9.42 -4.10 5.43
N HIS A 317 9.24 -4.04 6.75
CA HIS A 317 10.29 -4.35 7.72
C HIS A 317 10.79 -5.80 7.72
N ALA A 318 10.05 -6.76 7.15
CA ALA A 318 10.41 -8.18 7.20
C ALA A 318 11.80 -8.53 6.62
N VAL A 319 12.33 -7.64 5.79
CA VAL A 319 13.66 -7.66 5.17
C VAL A 319 14.80 -7.10 6.05
N SER A 320 14.52 -6.70 7.28
CA SER A 320 15.47 -6.09 8.21
C SER A 320 15.59 -6.91 9.50
N GLY A 321 16.76 -6.84 10.15
CA GLY A 321 17.07 -7.56 11.40
C GLY A 321 17.65 -8.97 11.19
N ASP A 322 17.71 -9.76 12.26
CA ASP A 322 18.40 -11.05 12.28
C ASP A 322 17.58 -12.23 11.71
N TRP A 323 16.25 -12.09 11.67
CA TRP A 323 15.30 -13.16 11.32
C TRP A 323 14.59 -12.94 9.99
N VAL A 324 15.27 -12.32 9.02
CA VAL A 324 14.70 -11.91 7.73
C VAL A 324 13.89 -13.00 7.06
N THR A 325 14.43 -14.21 6.91
CA THR A 325 13.74 -15.30 6.22
C THR A 325 12.44 -15.68 6.92
N ALA A 326 12.44 -15.77 8.25
CA ALA A 326 11.27 -16.14 9.02
C ALA A 326 10.20 -15.04 8.97
N ALA A 327 10.62 -13.77 9.08
CA ALA A 327 9.73 -12.62 8.99
C ALA A 327 9.09 -12.50 7.60
N VAL A 328 9.86 -12.68 6.51
CA VAL A 328 9.31 -12.65 5.15
C VAL A 328 8.30 -13.78 4.92
N ILE A 329 8.59 -14.99 5.41
CA ILE A 329 7.64 -16.11 5.30
C ILE A 329 6.37 -15.83 6.10
N ALA A 330 6.50 -15.33 7.32
CA ALA A 330 5.36 -14.98 8.16
C ALA A 330 4.49 -13.90 7.51
N ASP A 331 5.08 -12.83 6.96
CA ASP A 331 4.36 -11.78 6.26
C ASP A 331 3.66 -12.30 4.99
N VAL A 332 4.31 -13.16 4.20
CA VAL A 332 3.68 -13.80 3.03
C VAL A 332 2.47 -14.63 3.46
N ILE A 333 2.61 -15.44 4.51
CA ILE A 333 1.51 -16.25 5.06
C ILE A 333 0.38 -15.33 5.53
N HIS A 334 0.71 -14.26 6.24
CA HIS A 334 -0.26 -13.30 6.76
C HIS A 334 -1.02 -12.59 5.63
N VAL A 335 -0.32 -12.09 4.60
CA VAL A 335 -0.94 -11.44 3.43
C VAL A 335 -1.83 -12.42 2.68
N LEU A 336 -1.40 -13.68 2.51
CA LEU A 336 -2.24 -14.72 1.92
C LEU A 336 -3.48 -14.99 2.78
N ALA A 337 -3.33 -15.22 4.07
CA ALA A 337 -4.43 -15.47 5.00
C ALA A 337 -5.46 -14.32 5.00
N MET A 338 -4.99 -13.08 5.12
CA MET A 338 -5.82 -11.88 5.01
C MET A 338 -6.55 -11.82 3.66
N SER A 339 -5.86 -12.14 2.56
CA SER A 339 -6.45 -12.15 1.23
C SER A 339 -7.52 -13.22 1.05
N LEU A 340 -7.25 -14.45 1.51
CA LEU A 340 -8.20 -15.56 1.44
C LEU A 340 -9.46 -15.25 2.27
N TRP A 341 -9.29 -14.65 3.45
CA TRP A 341 -10.40 -14.27 4.32
C TRP A 341 -11.22 -13.11 3.75
N LEU A 342 -10.61 -11.93 3.52
CA LEU A 342 -11.33 -10.74 3.04
C LEU A 342 -11.89 -10.92 1.63
N GLY A 343 -11.08 -11.44 0.71
CA GLY A 343 -11.50 -11.63 -0.68
C GLY A 343 -12.56 -12.71 -0.81
N GLY A 344 -12.42 -13.83 -0.09
CA GLY A 344 -13.44 -14.88 -0.03
C GLY A 344 -14.77 -14.38 0.54
N LEU A 345 -14.72 -13.63 1.65
CA LEU A 345 -15.91 -13.01 2.25
C LEU A 345 -16.58 -12.04 1.28
N THR A 346 -15.80 -11.27 0.52
CA THR A 346 -16.33 -10.34 -0.48
C THR A 346 -17.02 -11.08 -1.63
N VAL A 347 -16.44 -12.16 -2.14
CA VAL A 347 -17.11 -12.98 -3.16
C VAL A 347 -18.38 -13.61 -2.61
N LEU A 348 -18.35 -14.16 -1.40
CA LEU A 348 -19.52 -14.73 -0.74
C LEU A 348 -20.63 -13.68 -0.56
N ALA A 349 -20.29 -12.45 -0.16
CA ALA A 349 -21.26 -11.37 -0.03
C ALA A 349 -21.83 -10.93 -1.39
N VAL A 350 -20.98 -10.72 -2.39
CA VAL A 350 -21.42 -10.24 -3.72
C VAL A 350 -22.21 -11.30 -4.49
N VAL A 351 -21.81 -12.56 -4.41
CA VAL A 351 -22.43 -13.67 -5.13
C VAL A 351 -23.56 -14.31 -4.32
N GLY A 352 -23.34 -14.60 -3.04
CA GLY A 352 -24.29 -15.29 -2.17
C GLY A 352 -25.50 -14.45 -1.77
N LEU A 353 -25.36 -13.11 -1.64
CA LEU A 353 -26.51 -12.22 -1.42
C LEU A 353 -27.22 -11.82 -2.72
N SER A 354 -26.74 -12.28 -3.88
CA SER A 354 -27.40 -12.03 -5.15
C SER A 354 -28.69 -12.85 -5.26
N ARG A 355 -29.72 -12.28 -5.90
CA ARG A 355 -31.10 -12.82 -5.95
C ARG A 355 -31.27 -14.22 -6.54
N ARG A 356 -30.20 -14.87 -7.00
CA ARG A 356 -30.23 -16.14 -7.75
C ARG A 356 -29.53 -17.32 -7.06
N ALA A 357 -28.84 -17.13 -5.92
CA ALA A 357 -27.93 -18.15 -5.38
C ALA A 357 -28.13 -18.60 -3.90
N PRO A 358 -29.32 -18.52 -3.25
CA PRO A 358 -29.40 -18.81 -1.81
C PRO A 358 -29.24 -20.29 -1.44
N VAL A 359 -29.43 -21.24 -2.37
CA VAL A 359 -29.22 -22.69 -2.10
C VAL A 359 -27.76 -23.07 -2.32
N GLU A 360 -27.18 -22.70 -3.45
CA GLU A 360 -25.79 -23.01 -3.81
C GLU A 360 -24.75 -22.27 -2.94
N ALA A 361 -25.09 -21.12 -2.36
CA ALA A 361 -24.19 -20.39 -1.46
C ALA A 361 -23.95 -21.14 -0.14
N ARG A 362 -24.87 -22.03 0.28
CA ARG A 362 -24.71 -22.81 1.50
C ARG A 362 -23.56 -23.80 1.40
N ASP A 363 -23.34 -24.36 0.21
CA ASP A 363 -22.28 -25.33 -0.05
C ASP A 363 -20.88 -24.70 0.16
N ALA A 364 -20.78 -23.38 0.08
CA ALA A 364 -19.54 -22.65 0.32
C ALA A 364 -19.33 -22.24 1.79
N LEU A 365 -20.37 -22.26 2.65
CA LEU A 365 -20.29 -21.70 4.01
C LEU A 365 -19.40 -22.52 4.94
N ASP A 366 -19.59 -23.84 4.99
CA ASP A 366 -18.82 -24.73 5.85
C ASP A 366 -17.32 -24.74 5.48
N PRO A 367 -16.92 -24.97 4.21
CA PRO A 367 -15.50 -24.94 3.84
C PRO A 367 -14.88 -23.55 4.02
N PHE A 368 -15.63 -22.48 3.78
CA PHE A 368 -15.13 -21.12 4.01
C PHE A 368 -14.99 -20.79 5.49
N SER A 369 -15.90 -21.26 6.35
CA SER A 369 -15.81 -21.03 7.80
C SER A 369 -14.59 -21.71 8.42
N LEU A 370 -14.26 -22.93 7.96
CA LEU A 370 -13.03 -23.61 8.37
C LEU A 370 -11.78 -22.89 7.89
N LEU A 371 -11.76 -22.46 6.63
CA LEU A 371 -10.65 -21.66 6.09
C LEU A 371 -10.48 -20.35 6.87
N ALA A 372 -11.58 -19.65 7.15
CA ALA A 372 -11.57 -18.39 7.87
C ALA A 372 -10.98 -18.53 9.28
N LEU A 373 -11.28 -19.63 9.98
CA LEU A 373 -10.67 -19.93 11.28
C LEU A 373 -9.14 -20.03 11.17
N TRP A 374 -8.64 -20.77 10.18
CA TRP A 374 -7.19 -20.90 9.96
C TRP A 374 -6.54 -19.59 9.54
N CYS A 375 -7.21 -18.77 8.73
CA CYS A 375 -6.72 -17.45 8.33
C CYS A 375 -6.66 -16.44 9.48
N VAL A 376 -7.41 -16.64 10.57
CA VAL A 376 -7.34 -15.79 11.77
C VAL A 376 -6.23 -16.24 12.72
N ILE A 377 -5.87 -17.54 12.68
CA ILE A 377 -4.78 -18.11 13.49
C ILE A 377 -3.41 -17.79 12.86
N ALA A 378 -3.34 -17.79 11.52
CA ALA A 378 -2.16 -17.46 10.74
C ALA A 378 -1.93 -15.94 10.66
#